data_AF-A0A1W9GCX5-F1
#
_entry.id   AF-A0A1W9GCX5-F1
#
_cell.length_a   1.000
_cell.length_b   1.000
_cell.length_c   1.000
_cell.angle_alpha   90.00
_cell.angle_beta   90.00
_cell.angle_gamma   90.00
#
_symmetry.space_group_name_H-M   'P 1'
#
loop_
_entity.id
_entity.type
_entity.pdbx_description
1 polymer ?
#
loop_
_entity_poly.entity_id
_entity_poly.type
_entity_poly.pdbx_seq_one_letter_code
_entity_poly.pdbx_strand_id
1 'polypeptide(L)'
;MPFQFDTPTLQRGLNFTLITDVGALDLLGEIIGGGQYEDLLPHTIDIKLFGVSCRCITLSKLIEVKRAAGRPKDLEALAELEALQEEQASKLKKLSS
;
A
#
# COMPACT_ATOMS: atom_id res chain seq x y z
N MET A 1 -17.03 8.54 27.55
CA MET A 1 -15.66 8.06 27.83
C MET A 1 -14.72 8.62 26.77
N PRO A 2 -13.48 9.00 27.10
CA PRO A 2 -12.49 9.39 26.11
C PRO A 2 -12.02 8.17 25.29
N PHE A 3 -11.68 8.38 24.03
CA PHE A 3 -11.04 7.38 23.19
C PHE A 3 -9.67 7.00 23.76
N GLN A 4 -9.40 5.70 23.89
CA GLN A 4 -8.10 5.19 24.29
C GLN A 4 -7.45 4.50 23.09
N PHE A 5 -6.30 5.00 22.65
CA PHE A 5 -5.55 4.40 21.56
C PHE A 5 -4.57 3.38 22.13
N ASP A 6 -5.08 2.17 22.39
CA ASP A 6 -4.36 1.08 23.04
C ASP A 6 -4.41 -0.23 22.23
N THR A 7 -3.64 -1.23 22.63
CA THR A 7 -3.55 -2.53 21.94
C THR A 7 -4.93 -3.20 21.77
N PRO A 8 -5.80 -3.29 22.80
CA PRO A 8 -7.14 -3.84 22.63
C PRO A 8 -8.00 -3.10 21.60
N THR A 9 -7.88 -1.78 21.52
CA THR A 9 -8.58 -0.97 20.51
C THR A 9 -8.06 -1.29 19.11
N LEU A 10 -6.73 -1.34 18.93
CA LEU A 10 -6.10 -1.70 17.66
C LEU A 10 -6.48 -3.11 17.20
N GLN A 11 -6.50 -4.09 18.11
CA GLN A 11 -6.85 -5.47 17.77
C GLN A 11 -8.31 -5.63 17.32
N ARG A 12 -9.22 -4.75 17.75
CA ARG A 12 -10.65 -4.82 17.43
C ARG A 12 -11.07 -3.90 16.30
N GLY A 13 -10.28 -2.87 16.00
CA GLY A 13 -10.57 -1.91 14.94
C GLY A 13 -9.86 -2.27 13.64
N LEU A 14 -10.53 -1.98 12.52
CA LEU A 14 -10.00 -2.24 11.19
C LEU A 14 -9.55 -0.97 10.45
N ASN A 15 -9.93 0.21 10.94
CA ASN A 15 -9.65 1.47 10.25
C ASN A 15 -9.40 2.58 11.28
N PHE A 16 -8.19 3.11 11.29
CA PHE A 16 -7.82 4.27 12.10
C PHE A 16 -7.17 5.31 11.22
N THR A 17 -7.79 6.48 11.09
CA THR A 17 -7.22 7.64 10.39
C THR A 17 -6.73 8.62 11.45
N LEU A 18 -5.42 8.65 11.67
CA LEU A 18 -4.79 9.36 12.77
C LEU A 18 -4.18 10.67 12.28
N ILE A 19 -4.22 11.69 13.14
CA ILE A 19 -3.42 12.90 12.97
C ILE A 19 -2.30 12.83 14.01
N THR A 20 -1.06 12.91 13.55
CA THR A 20 0.14 12.89 14.38
C THR A 20 0.93 14.17 14.17
N ASP A 21 1.91 14.43 15.04
CA ASP A 21 2.80 15.59 14.91
C ASP A 21 3.62 15.58 13.59
N VAL A 22 3.74 14.41 12.95
CA VAL A 22 4.45 14.24 11.67
C VAL A 22 3.51 14.15 10.46
N GLY A 23 2.20 14.30 10.67
CA GLY A 23 1.18 14.28 9.61
C GLY A 23 0.11 13.20 9.79
N ALA A 24 -0.71 13.02 8.76
CA ALA A 24 -1.77 12.02 8.75
C ALA A 24 -1.21 10.60 8.58
N LEU A 25 -1.76 9.64 9.32
CA LEU A 25 -1.37 8.23 9.30
C LEU A 25 -2.61 7.34 9.31
N ASP A 26 -2.76 6.51 8.29
CA ASP A 26 -3.84 5.54 8.20
C ASP A 26 -3.35 4.14 8.60
N LEU A 27 -4.05 3.50 9.53
CA LEU A 27 -3.86 2.10 9.92
C LEU A 27 -5.09 1.31 9.48
N LEU A 28 -4.90 0.42 8.51
CA LEU A 28 -5.98 -0.37 7.91
C LEU A 28 -5.69 -1.85 8.14
N GLY A 29 -6.63 -2.56 8.75
CA GLY A 29 -6.56 -4.01 8.96
C GLY A 29 -6.84 -4.81 7.68
N GLU A 30 -7.56 -4.21 6.75
CA GLU A 30 -7.81 -4.77 5.42
C GLU A 30 -7.98 -3.64 4.38
N ILE A 31 -7.70 -3.95 3.12
CA ILE A 31 -7.93 -3.03 2.00
C ILE A 31 -8.68 -3.72 0.86
N ILE A 32 -9.54 -2.96 0.17
CA ILE A 32 -10.30 -3.45 -0.99
C ILE A 32 -9.32 -3.91 -2.09
N GLY A 33 -9.47 -5.15 -2.55
CA GLY A 33 -8.60 -5.77 -3.57
C GLY A 33 -7.24 -6.26 -3.06
N GLY A 34 -6.90 -6.00 -1.79
CA GLY A 34 -5.65 -6.43 -1.16
C GLY A 34 -5.82 -7.44 -0.03
N GLY A 35 -6.99 -7.46 0.64
CA GLY A 35 -7.21 -8.35 1.77
C GLY A 35 -6.52 -7.85 3.04
N GLN A 36 -6.15 -8.79 3.91
CA GLN A 36 -5.44 -8.50 5.17
C GLN A 36 -3.93 -8.39 4.94
N TYR A 37 -3.20 -8.05 6.00
CA TYR A 37 -1.74 -7.88 5.94
C TYR A 37 -1.02 -9.12 5.39
N GLU A 38 -1.46 -10.30 5.81
CA GLU A 38 -0.90 -11.60 5.42
C GLU A 38 -1.07 -11.87 3.92
N ASP A 39 -2.19 -11.45 3.33
CA ASP A 39 -2.46 -11.59 1.89
C ASP A 39 -1.53 -10.71 1.05
N LEU A 40 -1.06 -9.59 1.62
CA LEU A 40 -0.17 -8.65 0.95
C LEU A 40 1.31 -9.03 1.07
N LEU A 41 1.71 -9.78 2.09
CA LEU A 41 3.11 -10.14 2.35
C LEU A 41 3.85 -10.70 1.10
N PRO A 42 3.28 -11.64 0.32
CA PRO A 42 3.96 -12.17 -0.87
C PRO A 42 4.15 -11.16 -1.99
N HIS A 43 3.37 -10.08 -1.98
CA HIS A 43 3.31 -9.08 -3.05
C HIS A 43 4.05 -7.80 -2.68
N THR A 44 5.14 -7.92 -1.92
CA THR A 44 5.86 -6.77 -1.40
C THR A 44 7.35 -6.82 -1.70
N ILE A 45 7.97 -5.64 -1.65
CA ILE A 45 9.40 -5.42 -1.71
C ILE A 45 9.87 -4.74 -0.43
N ASP A 46 11.09 -5.04 0.00
CA ASP A 46 11.72 -4.34 1.11
C ASP A 46 12.41 -3.07 0.60
N ILE A 47 12.09 -1.94 1.23
CA ILE A 47 12.72 -0.64 0.97
C ILE A 47 13.34 -0.11 2.26
N LYS A 48 14.49 0.55 2.17
CA LYS A 48 15.11 1.23 3.32
C LYS A 48 14.69 2.69 3.34
N LEU A 49 13.93 3.08 4.36
CA LEU A 49 13.50 4.46 4.58
C LEU A 49 14.03 4.92 5.95
N PHE A 50 14.80 6.01 5.97
CA PHE A 50 15.32 6.60 7.21
C PHE A 50 16.06 5.60 8.13
N GLY A 51 16.75 4.61 7.54
CA GLY A 51 17.45 3.55 8.28
C GLY A 51 16.57 2.38 8.74
N VAL A 52 15.26 2.43 8.49
CA VAL A 52 14.29 1.39 8.81
C VAL A 52 13.95 0.59 7.55
N SER A 53 13.89 -0.75 7.68
CA SER A 53 13.38 -1.60 6.60
C SER A 53 11.86 -1.57 6.62
N CYS A 54 11.26 -1.09 5.55
CA CYS A 54 9.82 -1.02 5.37
C CYS A 54 9.41 -1.95 4.24
N ARG A 55 8.31 -2.67 4.45
CA ARG A 55 7.70 -3.49 3.42
C ARG A 55 6.75 -2.62 2.61
N CYS A 56 6.95 -2.54 1.30
CA CYS A 56 6.12 -1.78 0.39
C CYS A 56 5.48 -2.70 -0.63
N ILE A 57 4.21 -2.50 -0.95
CA ILE A 57 3.51 -3.30 -1.95
C ILE A 57 4.14 -3.13 -3.33
N THR A 58 4.25 -4.21 -4.09
CA THR A 58 4.75 -4.19 -5.46
C THR A 58 3.89 -3.31 -6.36
N LEU A 59 4.49 -2.75 -7.42
CA LEU A 59 3.76 -1.92 -8.38
C LEU A 59 2.57 -2.66 -9.01
N SER A 60 2.75 -3.93 -9.37
CA SER A 60 1.66 -4.76 -9.91
C SER A 60 0.47 -4.84 -8.95
N LYS A 61 0.75 -5.17 -7.68
CA LYS A 61 -0.31 -5.32 -6.69
C LYS A 61 -0.93 -3.99 -6.29
N LEU A 62 -0.16 -2.89 -6.31
CA LEU A 62 -0.68 -1.53 -6.13
C LEU A 62 -1.73 -1.18 -7.18
N ILE A 63 -1.48 -1.48 -8.45
CA ILE A 63 -2.40 -1.25 -9.57
C ILE A 63 -3.70 -2.04 -9.36
N GLU A 64 -3.60 -3.31 -9.00
CA GLU A 64 -4.77 -4.17 -8.69
C GLU A 64 -5.64 -3.57 -7.58
N VAL A 65 -5.02 -3.22 -6.45
CA VAL A 65 -5.70 -2.65 -5.28
C VAL A 65 -6.37 -1.32 -5.62
N LYS A 66 -5.67 -0.42 -6.33
CA LYS A 66 -6.25 0.87 -6.74
C LYS A 66 -7.41 0.71 -7.70
N ARG A 67 -7.31 -0.21 -8.67
CA ARG A 67 -8.42 -0.52 -9.59
C ARG A 67 -9.63 -1.07 -8.83
N ALA A 68 -9.41 -1.97 -7.88
CA ALA A 68 -10.48 -2.54 -7.07
C ALA A 68 -11.14 -1.51 -6.14
N ALA A 69 -10.36 -0.60 -5.55
CA ALA A 69 -10.87 0.47 -4.70
C ALA A 69 -11.72 1.49 -5.48
N GLY A 70 -11.37 1.76 -6.75
CA GLY A 70 -12.20 2.52 -7.68
C GLY A 70 -12.48 3.98 -7.29
N ARG A 71 -11.74 4.55 -6.33
CA ARG A 71 -11.90 5.96 -5.93
C ARG A 71 -11.48 6.85 -7.11
N PRO A 72 -12.12 8.02 -7.34
CA PRO A 72 -11.80 8.89 -8.47
C PRO A 72 -10.29 9.19 -8.61
N LYS A 73 -9.65 9.56 -7.50
CA LYS A 73 -8.19 9.81 -7.44
C LYS A 73 -7.32 8.57 -7.73
N ASP A 74 -7.82 7.38 -7.41
CA ASP A 74 -7.10 6.14 -7.72
C ASP A 74 -7.16 5.87 -9.23
N LEU A 75 -8.33 6.04 -9.85
CA LEU A 75 -8.52 5.85 -11.29
C LEU A 75 -7.67 6.82 -12.12
N GLU A 76 -7.58 8.08 -11.68
CA GLU A 76 -6.72 9.09 -12.31
C GLU A 76 -5.24 8.67 -12.32
N ALA A 77 -4.77 8.03 -11.24
CA ALA A 77 -3.39 7.59 -11.11
C ALA A 77 -3.06 6.27 -11.83
N LEU A 78 -4.06 5.48 -12.25
CA LEU A 78 -3.81 4.15 -12.82
C LEU A 78 -2.99 4.20 -14.10
N ALA A 79 -3.29 5.15 -15.00
CA ALA A 79 -2.60 5.26 -16.28
C ALA A 79 -1.09 5.51 -16.11
N GLU A 80 -0.70 6.35 -15.16
CA GLU A 80 0.71 6.61 -14.84
C GLU A 80 1.39 5.36 -14.26
N LEU A 81 0.72 4.64 -13.37
CA LEU A 81 1.25 3.42 -12.75
C LEU A 81 1.44 2.28 -13.76
N GLU A 82 0.50 2.13 -14.69
CA GLU A 82 0.59 1.16 -15.80
C GLU A 82 1.76 1.48 -16.73
N ALA A 83 1.96 2.75 -17.09
CA ALA A 83 3.11 3.18 -17.89
C ALA A 83 4.45 2.88 -17.19
N LEU A 84 4.54 3.09 -15.88
CA LEU A 84 5.73 2.71 -15.09
C LEU A 84 5.98 1.20 -15.10
N GLN A 85 4.92 0.39 -15.05
CA GLN A 85 5.03 -1.07 -15.09
C GLN A 85 5.56 -1.55 -16.45
N GLU A 86 5.06 -0.98 -17.55
CA GLU A 86 5.53 -1.26 -18.91
C GLU A 86 7.01 -0.89 -19.08
N GLU A 87 7.41 0.27 -18.57
CA GLU A 87 8.80 0.72 -18.61
C GLU A 87 9.73 -0.27 -17.89
N GLN A 88 9.35 -0.72 -16.68
CA GLN A 88 10.12 -1.71 -15.92
C GLN A 88 10.25 -3.04 -16.67
N ALA A 89 9.15 -3.52 -17.26
CA ALA A 89 9.15 -4.75 -18.06
C ALA A 89 10.06 -4.64 -19.30
N SER A 90 10.08 -3.48 -19.95
CA SER A 90 10.94 -3.23 -21.11
C SER A 90 12.43 -3.22 -20.74
N LYS A 91 12.78 -2.62 -19.60
CA LYS A 91 14.17 -2.61 -19.09
C LYS A 91 14.65 -4.00 -18.75
N LEU A 92 13.80 -4.83 -18.14
CA LEU A 92 14.14 -6.21 -17.79
C LEU A 92 14.45 -7.04 -19.04
N LYS A 93 13.63 -6.93 -20.10
CA LYS A 93 13.84 -7.62 -21.39
C LYS A 93 15.16 -7.22 -22.07
N LYS A 94 15.54 -5.95 -21.99
CA LYS A 94 16.82 -5.46 -22.55
C LYS A 94 18.03 -5.95 -21.77
N LEU A 95 17.91 -6.21 -20.47
CA LEU A 95 19.00 -6.73 -19.63
C LEU A 95 19.20 -8.24 -19.79
N SER A 96 18.17 -8.96 -20.24
CA SER A 96 18.18 -10.41 -20.45
C SER A 96 18.47 -10.85 -21.89
N SER A 97 18.78 -9.90 -22.79
CA SER A 97 19.11 -10.12 -24.21
C SER A 97 20.54 -9.68 -24.50
#